data_AF-A0A7W5EI94-F1
#
_entry.id   AF-A0A7W5EI94-F1
#
_cell.length_a   1.000
_cell.length_b   1.000
_cell.length_c   1.000
_cell.angle_alpha   90.00
_cell.angle_beta   90.00
_cell.angle_gamma   90.00
#
_symmetry.space_group_name_H-M   'P 1'
#
loop_
_entity.id
_entity.type
_entity.pdbx_description
1 polymer ?
#
loop_
_entity_poly.entity_id
_entity_poly.type
_entity_poly.pdbx_seq_one_letter_code
_entity_poly.pdbx_strand_id
1 'polypeptide(L)'
;MKNLKPVRSVMFAAIAACAIGGAANAADLTKTVTLSDVASNTYLSWEGNTVVEVDLGAQSHLNTFAWDVTLTANEGSFLNEAFVQLSDSQQWNQLYFLPSFLADPDGGYHAGTAQYSGSVDFRHLDTGAEQGDYSFSVGQDGILRLEFAENIDGVAGADAIWNSATFTFGYTVAAVPEPASYGMLLLGLGAVGAVARRGKSLVVNA
;
A
#
# COMPACT_ATOMS: atom_id res chain seq x y z
N MET A 1 -1.91 69.04 -45.08
CA MET A 1 -0.94 67.98 -44.76
C MET A 1 -1.25 67.48 -43.35
N LYS A 2 -1.85 66.29 -43.22
CA LYS A 2 -2.25 65.71 -41.91
C LYS A 2 -1.13 64.77 -41.44
N ASN A 3 -0.45 65.15 -40.35
CA ASN A 3 0.57 64.31 -39.71
C ASN A 3 -0.12 63.23 -38.85
N LEU A 4 -0.21 62.00 -39.36
CA LEU A 4 -0.53 60.84 -38.53
C LEU A 4 0.70 60.44 -37.72
N LYS A 5 0.58 60.45 -36.39
CA LYS A 5 1.57 59.85 -35.48
C LYS A 5 1.41 58.32 -35.49
N PRO A 6 2.49 57.52 -35.44
CA PRO A 6 2.38 56.08 -35.39
C PRO A 6 1.87 55.63 -34.02
N VAL A 7 0.75 54.89 -34.01
CA VAL A 7 0.27 54.17 -32.83
C VAL A 7 1.23 52.99 -32.59
N ARG A 8 1.96 53.03 -31.48
CA ARG A 8 2.75 51.89 -31.01
C ARG A 8 1.79 50.85 -30.43
N SER A 9 1.44 49.84 -31.23
CA SER A 9 0.77 48.64 -30.74
C SER A 9 1.66 47.93 -29.72
N VAL A 10 1.25 47.96 -28.45
CA VAL A 10 1.87 47.15 -27.38
C VAL A 10 1.26 45.77 -27.47
N MET A 11 2.03 44.83 -28.02
CA MET A 11 1.64 43.42 -28.12
C MET A 11 1.84 42.76 -26.75
N PHE A 12 0.75 42.42 -26.06
CA PHE A 12 0.81 41.62 -24.83
C PHE A 12 1.07 40.16 -25.20
N ALA A 13 2.27 39.66 -24.91
CA ALA A 13 2.56 38.23 -24.96
C ALA A 13 2.02 37.58 -23.68
N ALA A 14 0.88 36.90 -23.79
CA ALA A 14 0.41 35.98 -22.76
C ALA A 14 1.21 34.67 -22.89
N ILE A 15 2.15 34.45 -21.98
CA ILE A 15 2.80 33.13 -21.83
C ILE A 15 1.85 32.28 -20.99
N ALA A 16 1.03 31.47 -21.65
CA ALA A 16 0.27 30.41 -21.00
C ALA A 16 1.22 29.21 -20.79
N ALA A 17 1.80 29.11 -19.59
CA ALA A 17 2.51 27.90 -19.17
C ALA A 17 1.48 26.86 -18.72
N CYS A 18 0.93 26.09 -19.66
CA CYS A 18 0.19 24.88 -19.32
C CYS A 18 1.20 23.78 -18.94
N ALA A 19 1.56 23.71 -17.66
CA ALA A 19 2.18 22.52 -17.09
C ALA A 19 1.10 21.45 -16.91
N ILE A 20 0.80 20.72 -17.99
CA ILE A 20 -0.02 19.50 -17.90
C ILE A 20 0.92 18.39 -17.42
N GLY A 21 1.19 18.37 -16.12
CA GLY A 21 1.78 17.21 -15.47
C GLY A 21 0.72 16.13 -15.43
N GLY A 22 0.67 15.27 -16.44
CA GLY A 22 -0.08 14.02 -16.33
C GLY A 22 0.52 13.23 -15.18
N ALA A 23 -0.26 13.00 -14.12
CA ALA A 23 0.11 12.04 -13.09
C ALA A 23 0.18 10.66 -13.77
N ALA A 24 1.38 10.18 -14.04
CA ALA A 24 1.57 8.77 -14.33
C ALA A 24 1.13 8.02 -13.07
N ASN A 25 0.15 7.11 -13.19
CA ASN A 25 -0.12 6.17 -12.11
C ASN A 25 1.16 5.36 -11.90
N ALA A 26 1.82 5.55 -10.76
CA ALA A 26 3.02 4.79 -10.45
C ALA A 26 2.63 3.31 -10.36
N ALA A 27 3.41 2.43 -10.99
CA ALA A 27 3.27 1.00 -10.79
C ALA A 27 3.51 0.66 -9.30
N ASP A 28 2.87 -0.39 -8.81
CA ASP A 28 3.09 -0.86 -7.44
C ASP A 28 4.58 -1.14 -7.20
N LEU A 29 5.11 -0.65 -6.08
CA LEU A 29 6.38 -1.13 -5.55
C LEU A 29 6.18 -2.54 -5.00
N THR A 30 7.26 -3.34 -4.99
CA THR A 30 7.21 -4.70 -4.47
C THR A 30 8.15 -4.88 -3.29
N LYS A 31 7.70 -5.64 -2.29
CA LYS A 31 8.51 -6.09 -1.16
C LYS A 31 8.34 -7.59 -1.01
N THR A 32 9.43 -8.34 -1.12
CA THR A 32 9.45 -9.79 -0.90
C THR A 32 10.10 -10.11 0.44
N VAL A 33 9.47 -11.01 1.19
CA VAL A 33 9.95 -11.57 2.45
C VAL A 33 9.97 -13.07 2.32
N THR A 34 11.12 -13.68 2.62
CA THR A 34 11.29 -15.14 2.64
C THR A 34 11.67 -15.57 4.04
N LEU A 35 10.94 -16.54 4.56
CA LEU A 35 11.06 -17.08 5.90
C LEU A 35 11.13 -18.60 5.83
N SER A 36 11.70 -19.21 6.85
CA SER A 36 11.81 -20.66 7.00
C SER A 36 11.62 -21.03 8.46
N ASP A 37 11.01 -22.19 8.69
CA ASP A 37 10.80 -22.75 10.03
C ASP A 37 10.12 -21.77 11.01
N VAL A 38 9.08 -21.08 10.52
CA VAL A 38 8.34 -20.11 11.32
C VAL A 38 7.26 -20.82 12.13
N ALA A 39 7.33 -20.65 13.44
CA ALA A 39 6.42 -21.25 14.39
C ALA A 39 5.10 -20.45 14.48
N SER A 40 3.99 -21.17 14.55
CA SER A 40 2.62 -20.65 14.54
C SER A 40 1.82 -21.37 15.62
N ASN A 41 2.10 -21.07 16.89
CA ASN A 41 1.91 -22.02 17.99
C ASN A 41 0.60 -21.88 18.78
N THR A 42 -0.03 -20.71 18.73
CA THR A 42 -1.18 -20.43 19.61
C THR A 42 -2.11 -19.41 18.98
N TYR A 43 -3.18 -19.08 19.71
CA TYR A 43 -4.17 -18.10 19.34
C TYR A 43 -3.53 -16.74 19.04
N LEU A 44 -4.17 -16.01 18.13
CA LEU A 44 -3.76 -14.66 17.76
C LEU A 44 -3.57 -13.77 18.99
N SER A 45 -2.49 -12.99 18.97
CA SER A 45 -2.04 -12.06 20.01
C SER A 45 -1.62 -12.69 21.34
N TRP A 46 -1.56 -14.02 21.43
CA TRP A 46 -1.02 -14.71 22.60
C TRP A 46 0.50 -14.82 22.50
N GLU A 47 1.15 -14.95 23.66
CA GLU A 47 2.60 -15.13 23.71
C GLU A 47 2.99 -16.49 23.09
N GLY A 48 4.04 -16.50 22.27
CA GLY A 48 4.54 -17.72 21.63
C GLY A 48 4.37 -17.74 20.12
N ASN A 49 3.58 -16.83 19.54
CA ASN A 49 3.50 -16.65 18.09
C ASN A 49 4.72 -15.91 17.54
N THR A 50 5.07 -16.23 16.30
CA THR A 50 6.10 -15.47 15.58
C THR A 50 5.47 -14.19 15.00
N VAL A 51 6.14 -13.06 15.24
CA VAL A 51 5.76 -11.76 14.66
C VAL A 51 6.91 -11.24 13.81
N VAL A 52 6.59 -10.86 12.58
CA VAL A 52 7.54 -10.26 11.62
C VAL A 52 7.04 -8.89 11.21
N GLU A 53 7.90 -7.89 11.28
CA GLU A 53 7.60 -6.52 10.86
C GLU A 53 8.31 -6.21 9.55
N VAL A 54 7.54 -5.68 8.59
CA VAL A 54 8.01 -5.37 7.24
C VAL A 54 7.82 -3.88 6.98
N ASP A 55 8.92 -3.17 6.76
CA ASP A 55 8.88 -1.76 6.37
C ASP A 55 8.51 -1.62 4.89
N LEU A 56 7.35 -1.00 4.66
CA LEU A 56 6.84 -0.60 3.34
C LEU A 56 6.94 0.92 3.12
N GLY A 57 7.36 1.69 4.12
CA GLY A 57 7.33 3.16 4.11
C GLY A 57 6.04 3.75 4.67
N ALA A 58 6.17 4.93 5.28
CA ALA A 58 5.09 5.62 5.97
C ALA A 58 3.85 5.77 5.07
N GLN A 59 2.68 5.43 5.63
CA GLN A 59 1.37 5.55 4.98
C GLN A 59 1.26 4.78 3.65
N SER A 60 2.10 3.77 3.44
CA SER A 60 1.98 2.88 2.28
C SER A 60 0.63 2.17 2.25
N HIS A 61 0.16 1.90 1.05
CA HIS A 61 -1.12 1.27 0.78
C HIS A 61 -0.89 -0.08 0.11
N LEU A 62 -1.29 -1.17 0.78
CA LEU A 62 -1.09 -2.54 0.34
C LEU A 62 -2.17 -2.92 -0.69
N ASN A 63 -1.76 -3.14 -1.93
CA ASN A 63 -2.66 -3.34 -3.07
C ASN A 63 -2.75 -4.80 -3.48
N THR A 64 -1.62 -5.52 -3.46
CA THR A 64 -1.55 -6.90 -3.92
C THR A 64 -0.73 -7.75 -2.97
N PHE A 65 -1.03 -9.05 -2.96
CA PHE A 65 -0.33 -10.03 -2.16
C PHE A 65 -0.17 -11.32 -2.95
N ALA A 66 1.05 -11.83 -3.03
CA ALA A 66 1.37 -13.12 -3.61
C ALA A 66 2.14 -13.97 -2.61
N TRP A 67 1.94 -15.28 -2.69
CA TRP A 67 2.50 -16.23 -1.74
C TRP A 67 2.97 -17.52 -2.43
N ASP A 68 3.97 -18.13 -1.81
CA ASP A 68 4.41 -19.49 -2.05
C ASP A 68 4.91 -20.06 -0.71
N VAL A 69 4.14 -20.97 -0.11
CA VAL A 69 4.35 -21.43 1.28
C VAL A 69 4.23 -22.94 1.41
N THR A 70 5.15 -23.53 2.18
CA THR A 70 5.05 -24.89 2.69
C THR A 70 4.61 -24.84 4.15
N LEU A 71 3.50 -25.48 4.47
CA LEU A 71 2.94 -25.54 5.81
C LEU A 71 2.87 -27.00 6.26
N THR A 72 3.26 -27.25 7.51
CA THR A 72 3.00 -28.51 8.20
C THR A 72 2.11 -28.24 9.41
N ALA A 73 0.99 -28.95 9.50
CA ALA A 73 0.25 -29.11 10.75
C ALA A 73 0.65 -30.44 11.38
N ASN A 74 1.15 -30.42 12.61
CA ASN A 74 1.51 -31.65 13.31
C ASN A 74 0.25 -32.43 13.71
N GLU A 75 0.43 -33.71 14.03
CA GLU A 75 -0.66 -34.57 14.50
C GLU A 75 -1.38 -33.93 15.70
N GLY A 76 -2.69 -33.71 15.55
CA GLY A 76 -3.53 -33.01 16.54
C GLY A 76 -3.92 -31.58 16.17
N SER A 77 -3.30 -30.99 15.14
CA SER A 77 -3.73 -29.73 14.50
C SER A 77 -4.13 -29.98 13.04
N PHE A 78 -4.58 -28.92 12.37
CA PHE A 78 -5.07 -28.96 11.00
C PHE A 78 -4.48 -27.83 10.15
N LEU A 79 -4.23 -28.12 8.88
CA LEU A 79 -3.68 -27.16 7.92
C LEU A 79 -4.58 -25.92 7.74
N ASN A 80 -5.90 -26.06 7.90
CA ASN A 80 -6.84 -24.93 7.80
C ASN A 80 -6.83 -24.01 9.02
N GLU A 81 -6.26 -24.43 10.14
CA GLU A 81 -6.27 -23.64 11.38
C GLU A 81 -5.06 -22.75 11.49
N ALA A 82 -4.00 -22.97 10.70
CA ALA A 82 -2.83 -22.10 10.64
C ALA A 82 -3.09 -20.92 9.69
N PHE A 83 -2.78 -19.71 10.16
CA PHE A 83 -3.00 -18.48 9.40
C PHE A 83 -1.96 -17.42 9.70
N VAL A 84 -1.91 -16.41 8.83
CA VAL A 84 -1.14 -15.18 9.05
C VAL A 84 -2.08 -14.01 9.13
N GLN A 85 -2.00 -13.23 10.21
CA GLN A 85 -2.60 -11.90 10.24
C GLN A 85 -1.64 -10.91 9.58
N LEU A 86 -2.08 -10.26 8.51
CA LEU A 86 -1.44 -9.08 7.93
C LEU A 86 -2.11 -7.86 8.53
N SER A 87 -1.36 -6.95 9.14
CA SER A 87 -1.94 -5.78 9.83
C SER A 87 -1.02 -4.56 9.80
N ASP A 88 -1.55 -3.38 10.09
CA ASP A 88 -0.71 -2.26 10.52
C ASP A 88 -0.15 -2.49 11.93
N SER A 89 0.83 -1.70 12.37
CA SER A 89 1.46 -1.89 13.69
C SER A 89 0.49 -1.77 14.87
N GLN A 90 -0.58 -0.97 14.72
CA GLN A 90 -1.63 -0.82 15.73
C GLN A 90 -2.73 -1.88 15.63
N GLN A 91 -2.70 -2.72 14.59
CA GLN A 91 -3.70 -3.74 14.29
C GLN A 91 -5.13 -3.19 14.17
N TRP A 92 -5.27 -1.98 13.63
CA TRP A 92 -6.56 -1.36 13.33
C TRP A 92 -7.05 -1.74 11.94
N ASN A 93 -6.12 -1.97 11.02
CA ASN A 93 -6.38 -2.47 9.67
C ASN A 93 -5.73 -3.84 9.53
N GLN A 94 -6.50 -4.82 9.06
CA GLN A 94 -6.01 -6.20 9.05
C GLN A 94 -6.71 -7.08 8.02
N LEU A 95 -5.98 -8.08 7.55
CA LEU A 95 -6.44 -9.20 6.73
C LEU A 95 -5.94 -10.51 7.35
N TYR A 96 -6.73 -11.56 7.23
CA TYR A 96 -6.34 -12.90 7.64
C TYR A 96 -6.09 -13.77 6.41
N PHE A 97 -4.89 -14.33 6.34
CA PHE A 97 -4.47 -15.21 5.26
C PHE A 97 -4.47 -16.66 5.73
N LEU A 98 -5.39 -17.45 5.20
CA LEU A 98 -5.55 -18.88 5.47
C LEU A 98 -5.26 -19.66 4.17
N PRO A 99 -4.00 -20.04 3.88
CA PRO A 99 -3.63 -20.61 2.59
C PRO A 99 -4.37 -21.91 2.28
N SER A 100 -4.57 -22.78 3.28
CA SER A 100 -5.29 -24.03 3.09
C SER A 100 -6.75 -23.80 2.76
N PHE A 101 -7.43 -22.86 3.41
CA PHE A 101 -8.83 -22.56 3.16
C PHE A 101 -9.05 -21.95 1.77
N LEU A 102 -8.09 -21.15 1.29
CA LEU A 102 -8.12 -20.59 -0.06
C LEU A 102 -7.93 -21.66 -1.14
N ALA A 103 -7.07 -22.65 -0.90
CA ALA A 103 -6.79 -23.70 -1.87
C ALA A 103 -7.83 -24.83 -1.86
N ASP A 104 -8.38 -25.13 -0.69
CA ASP A 104 -9.44 -26.13 -0.49
C ASP A 104 -10.44 -25.62 0.54
N PRO A 105 -11.51 -24.94 0.09
CA PRO A 105 -12.55 -24.39 0.97
C PRO A 105 -13.28 -25.47 1.78
N ASP A 106 -13.25 -26.72 1.33
CA ASP A 106 -13.97 -27.84 1.94
C ASP A 106 -13.07 -28.78 2.76
N GLY A 107 -11.73 -28.68 2.70
CA GLY A 107 -10.87 -29.85 2.95
C GLY A 107 -9.52 -29.69 3.65
N GLY A 108 -9.20 -28.57 4.30
CA GLY A 108 -7.96 -28.46 5.10
C GLY A 108 -7.99 -29.08 6.51
N TYR A 109 -9.04 -29.83 6.86
CA TYR A 109 -9.32 -30.36 8.21
C TYR A 109 -8.51 -31.61 8.56
N HIS A 110 -7.20 -31.59 8.30
CA HIS A 110 -6.31 -32.70 8.60
C HIS A 110 -4.89 -32.22 8.89
N ALA A 111 -4.14 -33.02 9.64
CA ALA A 111 -2.71 -32.86 9.81
C ALA A 111 -1.94 -33.18 8.52
N GLY A 112 -0.65 -32.87 8.49
CA GLY A 112 0.26 -33.19 7.39
C GLY A 112 0.94 -31.96 6.81
N THR A 113 1.61 -32.14 5.67
CA THR A 113 2.38 -31.09 4.99
C THR A 113 1.78 -30.79 3.62
N ALA A 114 1.61 -29.52 3.30
CA ALA A 114 1.09 -29.07 2.01
C ALA A 114 1.80 -27.81 1.52
N GLN A 115 1.76 -27.61 0.20
CA GLN A 115 2.26 -26.43 -0.47
C GLN A 115 1.09 -25.61 -0.99
N TYR A 116 1.12 -24.30 -0.77
CA TYR A 116 0.13 -23.36 -1.27
C TYR A 116 0.80 -22.19 -1.97
N SER A 117 0.36 -21.88 -3.18
CA SER A 117 0.83 -20.71 -3.93
C SER A 117 -0.31 -20.00 -4.62
N GLY A 118 -0.17 -18.69 -4.82
CA GLY A 118 -1.21 -17.87 -5.39
C GLY A 118 -0.94 -16.38 -5.27
N SER A 119 -1.90 -15.60 -5.74
CA SER A 119 -1.87 -14.14 -5.62
C SER A 119 -3.26 -13.55 -5.63
N VAL A 120 -3.40 -12.38 -5.02
CA VAL A 120 -4.62 -11.58 -5.01
C VAL A 120 -4.30 -10.10 -5.26
N ASP A 121 -5.17 -9.43 -6.01
CA ASP A 121 -5.23 -7.96 -6.10
C ASP A 121 -6.45 -7.50 -5.31
N PHE A 122 -6.22 -6.75 -4.24
CA PHE A 122 -7.26 -6.35 -3.32
C PHE A 122 -8.16 -5.23 -3.85
N ARG A 123 -7.73 -4.51 -4.89
CA ARG A 123 -8.41 -3.31 -5.41
C ARG A 123 -9.72 -3.62 -6.14
N HIS A 124 -9.93 -4.88 -6.53
CA HIS A 124 -11.05 -5.31 -7.36
C HIS A 124 -11.53 -6.71 -6.99
N LEU A 125 -11.61 -7.00 -5.69
CA LEU A 125 -12.10 -8.29 -5.22
C LEU A 125 -13.61 -8.38 -5.43
N ASP A 126 -14.02 -9.38 -6.21
CA ASP A 126 -15.41 -9.80 -6.34
C ASP A 126 -15.62 -11.04 -5.49
N THR A 127 -16.34 -10.88 -4.38
CA THR A 127 -16.67 -11.97 -3.46
C THR A 127 -17.96 -12.70 -3.84
N GLY A 128 -18.55 -12.38 -5.00
CA GLY A 128 -19.86 -12.87 -5.45
C GLY A 128 -21.05 -12.22 -4.72
N ALA A 129 -20.86 -11.79 -3.47
CA ALA A 129 -21.83 -11.01 -2.69
C ALA A 129 -21.63 -9.50 -2.86
N GLU A 130 -20.37 -9.05 -2.86
CA GLU A 130 -19.99 -7.65 -2.99
C GLU A 130 -18.69 -7.51 -3.78
N GLN A 131 -18.67 -6.55 -4.70
CA GLN A 131 -17.45 -6.06 -5.34
C GLN A 131 -16.91 -4.89 -4.50
N GLY A 132 -15.66 -4.99 -4.06
CA GLY A 132 -15.09 -4.00 -3.16
C GLY A 132 -13.57 -3.90 -3.29
N ASP A 133 -13.07 -2.79 -2.76
CA ASP A 133 -11.66 -2.59 -2.51
C ASP A 133 -11.35 -3.00 -1.07
N TYR A 134 -10.53 -4.04 -0.92
CA TYR A 134 -10.09 -4.59 0.36
C TYR A 134 -8.62 -4.30 0.63
N SER A 135 -8.00 -3.42 -0.17
CA SER A 135 -6.67 -2.90 0.11
C SER A 135 -6.71 -2.08 1.40
N PHE A 136 -5.56 -1.97 2.08
CA PHE A 136 -5.49 -1.20 3.32
C PHE A 136 -4.15 -0.48 3.46
N SER A 137 -4.15 0.58 4.27
CA SER A 137 -2.93 1.34 4.56
C SER A 137 -2.28 0.91 5.85
N VAL A 138 -0.95 0.86 5.83
CA VAL A 138 -0.13 0.84 7.05
C VAL A 138 -0.07 2.23 7.67
N GLY A 139 0.34 2.28 8.94
CA GLY A 139 0.40 3.51 9.72
C GLY A 139 1.52 4.48 9.28
N GLN A 140 1.70 5.52 10.09
CA GLN A 140 2.76 6.52 9.89
C GLN A 140 4.18 5.95 10.02
N ASP A 141 4.31 4.82 10.70
CA ASP A 141 5.55 4.07 10.82
C ASP A 141 5.87 3.22 9.58
N GLY A 142 4.88 2.99 8.71
CA GLY A 142 5.06 2.21 7.49
C GLY A 142 5.16 0.71 7.69
N ILE A 143 4.83 0.22 8.88
CA ILE A 143 5.03 -1.18 9.25
C ILE A 143 3.81 -2.01 8.84
N LEU A 144 4.06 -3.00 7.99
CA LEU A 144 3.19 -4.16 7.81
C LEU A 144 3.64 -5.24 8.80
N ARG A 145 2.77 -5.57 9.75
CA ARG A 145 2.96 -6.61 10.75
C ARG A 145 2.36 -7.92 10.28
N LEU A 146 3.15 -8.98 10.36
CA LEU A 146 2.76 -10.36 10.07
C LEU A 146 2.80 -11.15 11.37
N GLU A 147 1.67 -11.69 11.80
CA GLU A 147 1.63 -12.63 12.93
C GLU A 147 1.18 -14.01 12.47
N PHE A 148 2.01 -15.01 12.75
CA PHE A 148 1.76 -16.40 12.43
C PHE A 148 1.11 -17.06 13.65
N ALA A 149 -0.14 -17.50 13.48
CA ALA A 149 -0.97 -18.00 14.55
C ALA A 149 -1.78 -19.22 14.09
N GLU A 150 -2.27 -19.99 15.04
CA GLU A 150 -3.24 -21.05 14.78
C GLU A 150 -4.40 -21.03 15.79
N ASN A 151 -5.50 -21.69 15.44
CA ASN A 151 -6.69 -21.74 16.30
C ASN A 151 -6.79 -23.05 17.12
N ILE A 152 -5.71 -23.84 17.20
CA ILE A 152 -5.62 -25.05 18.01
C ILE A 152 -4.45 -24.91 18.99
N ASP A 153 -4.74 -24.92 20.29
CA ASP A 153 -3.72 -24.87 21.37
C ASP A 153 -4.04 -25.87 22.50
N GLY A 154 -4.89 -26.86 22.20
CA GLY A 154 -5.39 -27.83 23.18
C GLY A 154 -4.52 -29.08 23.34
N VAL A 155 -3.57 -29.31 22.44
CA VAL A 155 -2.80 -30.55 22.32
C VAL A 155 -1.32 -30.19 22.23
N ALA A 156 -0.55 -30.56 23.26
CA ALA A 156 0.87 -30.22 23.32
C ALA A 156 1.64 -30.79 22.11
N GLY A 157 2.31 -29.91 21.37
CA GLY A 157 3.15 -30.28 20.21
C GLY A 157 2.36 -30.55 18.92
N ALA A 158 1.06 -30.25 18.89
CA ALA A 158 0.24 -30.32 17.69
C ALA A 158 0.49 -29.15 16.73
N ASP A 159 1.32 -28.19 17.12
CA ASP A 159 1.37 -26.87 16.52
C ASP A 159 1.71 -26.85 15.03
N ALA A 160 1.26 -25.81 14.32
CA ALA A 160 1.59 -25.58 12.93
C ALA A 160 2.98 -24.93 12.74
N ILE A 161 3.67 -25.35 11.69
CA ILE A 161 4.99 -24.82 11.31
C ILE A 161 4.98 -24.46 9.83
N TRP A 162 5.34 -23.21 9.53
CA TRP A 162 5.57 -22.73 8.18
C TRP A 162 6.99 -23.07 7.78
N ASN A 163 7.18 -24.27 7.19
CA ASN A 163 8.49 -24.78 6.81
C ASN A 163 9.20 -23.84 5.84
N SER A 164 8.45 -23.27 4.89
CA SER A 164 8.92 -22.18 4.04
C SER A 164 7.77 -21.20 3.79
N ALA A 165 8.06 -19.90 3.77
CA ALA A 165 7.09 -18.89 3.40
C ALA A 165 7.74 -17.79 2.59
N THR A 166 7.34 -17.63 1.33
CA THR A 166 7.68 -16.48 0.50
C THR A 166 6.44 -15.64 0.28
N PHE A 167 6.48 -14.41 0.76
CA PHE A 167 5.42 -13.42 0.63
C PHE A 167 5.92 -12.24 -0.20
N THR A 168 5.14 -11.84 -1.20
CA THR A 168 5.41 -10.66 -2.03
C THR A 168 4.24 -9.69 -1.93
N PHE A 169 4.52 -8.50 -1.43
CA PHE A 169 3.56 -7.43 -1.23
C PHE A 169 3.73 -6.38 -2.32
N GLY A 170 2.67 -6.08 -3.06
CA GLY A 170 2.60 -4.93 -3.95
C GLY A 170 1.92 -3.76 -3.24
N TYR A 171 2.58 -2.60 -3.22
CA TYR A 171 2.10 -1.44 -2.48
C TYR A 171 2.41 -0.13 -3.20
N THR A 172 1.64 0.91 -2.89
CA THR A 172 1.92 2.28 -3.31
C THR A 172 2.26 3.13 -2.10
N VAL A 173 3.24 4.01 -2.23
CA VAL A 173 3.53 5.04 -1.23
C VAL A 173 2.75 6.28 -1.63
N ALA A 174 2.01 6.89 -0.71
CA ALA A 174 1.40 8.19 -0.98
C ALA A 174 2.49 9.17 -1.42
N ALA A 175 2.30 9.81 -2.58
CA ALA A 175 3.27 10.79 -3.07
C ALA A 175 3.35 11.96 -2.08
N VAL A 176 4.45 12.03 -1.32
CA VAL A 176 4.77 13.20 -0.52
C VAL A 176 5.25 14.27 -1.51
N PRO A 177 4.55 15.42 -1.67
CA PRO A 177 5.01 16.46 -2.57
C PRO A 177 6.41 16.89 -2.17
N GLU A 178 7.36 16.76 -3.09
CA GLU A 178 8.74 17.15 -2.79
C GLU A 178 8.78 18.65 -2.44
N PRO A 179 9.74 19.09 -1.59
CA PRO A 179 9.91 20.51 -1.25
C PRO A 179 10.00 21.41 -2.49
N ALA A 180 10.53 20.90 -3.60
CA ALA A 180 10.59 21.60 -4.87
C ALA A 180 9.21 21.88 -5.49
N SER A 181 8.21 21.02 -5.27
CA SER A 181 6.83 21.26 -5.71
C SER A 181 6.22 22.47 -5.01
N TYR A 182 6.47 22.61 -3.70
CA TYR A 182 6.10 23.82 -2.96
C TYR A 182 6.92 25.03 -3.41
N GLY A 183 8.21 24.84 -3.68
CA GLY A 183 9.07 25.88 -4.25
C GLY A 183 8.55 26.41 -5.59
N MET A 184 8.15 25.53 -6.50
CA MET A 184 7.58 25.87 -7.80
C MET A 184 6.20 26.50 -7.70
N LEU A 185 5.36 26.04 -6.77
CA LEU A 185 4.09 26.69 -6.46
C LEU A 185 4.31 28.12 -5.96
N LEU A 186 5.22 28.31 -5.00
CA LEU A 186 5.56 29.62 -4.44
C LEU A 186 6.17 30.55 -5.49
N LEU A 187 7.05 30.04 -6.35
CA LEU A 187 7.62 30.78 -7.48
C LEU A 187 6.54 31.18 -8.48
N GLY A 188 5.61 30.28 -8.82
CA GLY A 188 4.48 30.56 -9.69
C GLY A 188 3.57 31.65 -9.12
N LEU A 189 3.20 31.54 -7.84
CA LEU A 189 2.41 32.56 -7.14
C LEU A 189 3.14 33.90 -7.05
N GLY A 190 4.46 33.88 -6.80
CA GLY A 190 5.30 35.08 -6.79
C GLY A 190 5.34 35.78 -8.14
N ALA A 191 5.46 35.03 -9.24
CA ALA A 191 5.43 35.57 -10.60
C ALA A 191 4.07 36.20 -10.93
N VAL A 192 2.95 35.53 -10.58
CA VAL A 192 1.60 36.07 -10.76
C VAL A 192 1.40 37.36 -9.96
N GLY A 193 1.84 37.39 -8.70
CA GLY A 193 1.79 38.58 -7.85
C GLY A 193 2.61 39.75 -8.42
N ALA A 194 3.79 39.49 -8.99
CA ALA A 194 4.63 40.50 -9.62
C ALA A 194 3.97 41.12 -10.87
N VAL A 195 3.32 40.29 -11.70
CA VAL A 195 2.58 40.77 -12.88
C VAL A 195 1.35 41.58 -12.46
N ALA A 196 0.58 41.10 -11.48
CA ALA A 196 -0.60 41.81 -10.97
C ALA A 196 -0.25 43.18 -10.35
N ARG A 197 0.90 43.29 -9.67
CA ARG A 197 1.41 44.57 -9.15
C ARG A 197 1.72 45.57 -10.26
N ARG A 198 2.30 45.11 -11.37
CA ARG A 198 2.64 45.98 -12.52
C ARG A 198 1.39 46.53 -13.22
N GLY A 199 0.28 45.79 -13.21
CA GLY A 199 -1.00 46.23 -13.77
C GLY A 199 -1.70 47.36 -12.99
N LYS A 200 -1.32 47.60 -11.72
CA LYS A 200 -1.92 48.67 -10.89
C LYS A 200 -1.23 50.03 -11.00
N SER A 201 -0.09 50.14 -11.70
CA SER A 201 0.72 51.37 -11.71
C SER A 201 0.29 52.44 -12.74
N LEU A 202 -0.90 52.34 -13.35
CA LEU A 202 -1.36 53.28 -14.38
C LEU A 202 -2.83 53.69 -14.18
N VAL A 203 -3.15 54.31 -13.04
CA VAL A 203 -4.17 55.37 -12.96
C VAL A 203 -3.77 56.34 -11.83
N VAL A 204 -2.89 57.30 -12.12
CA VAL A 204 -2.85 58.59 -11.41
C VAL A 204 -2.64 59.64 -12.48
N ASN A 205 -3.76 60.18 -12.99
CA ASN A 205 -3.77 61.49 -13.65
C ASN A 205 -4.33 62.49 -12.63
N ALA A 206 -3.50 63.45 -12.25
CA ALA A 206 -3.91 64.77 -11.79
C ALA A 206 -2.99 65.78 -12.48
#